data_AF-A0A1D9CWS7-F1
#
_entry.id   AF-A0A1D9CWS7-F1
#
_cell.length_a   1.000
_cell.length_b   1.000
_cell.length_c   1.000
_cell.angle_alpha   90.00
_cell.angle_beta   90.00
_cell.angle_gamma   90.00
#
_symmetry.space_group_name_H-M   'P 1'
#
loop_
_entity.id
_entity.type
_entity.pdbx_description
1 polymer ?
#
loop_
_entity_poly.entity_id
_entity_poly.type
_entity_poly.pdbx_seq_one_letter_code
_entity_poly.pdbx_strand_id
1 'polypeptide(L)'
;MFTRITQFDSAKRFANGNWTDIHLVMPIINKLVREAGWVGAVMQNFVQLCDHAKNDYPAEVFADQVLTVISKPKLVGWQGSTLYSRIAELVQFLAERDNPLDLETGKKLLRIIDWLIDQGDRRSASLQQSELFRSIKVN
;
A
#
# COMPACT_ATOMS: atom_id res chain seq x y z
N MET A 1 -8.80 20.53 -25.01
CA MET A 1 -7.67 21.03 -24.22
C MET A 1 -7.97 20.73 -22.76
N PHE A 2 -7.34 19.73 -22.15
CA PHE A 2 -7.54 19.42 -20.73
C PHE A 2 -6.44 20.13 -19.94
N THR A 3 -6.79 21.25 -19.31
CA THR A 3 -5.89 21.95 -18.40
C THR A 3 -5.75 21.13 -17.13
N ARG A 4 -4.50 20.92 -16.70
CA ARG A 4 -4.17 20.28 -15.43
C ARG A 4 -4.54 21.25 -14.32
N ILE A 5 -5.78 21.20 -13.84
CA ILE A 5 -6.23 22.00 -12.70
C ILE A 5 -5.55 21.40 -11.46
N THR A 6 -4.60 22.14 -10.90
CA THR A 6 -3.77 21.71 -9.76
C THR A 6 -4.46 21.89 -8.42
N GLN A 7 -5.52 22.69 -8.34
CA GLN A 7 -6.24 22.97 -7.10
C GLN A 7 -7.66 23.45 -7.42
N PHE A 8 -8.64 22.98 -6.65
CA PHE A 8 -10.03 23.43 -6.77
C PHE A 8 -10.39 24.25 -5.52
N ASP A 9 -10.57 25.56 -5.67
CA ASP A 9 -10.85 26.47 -4.54
C ASP A 9 -12.11 26.10 -3.74
N SER A 10 -13.04 25.36 -4.35
CA SER A 10 -14.28 24.89 -3.70
C SER A 10 -14.21 23.43 -3.24
N ALA A 11 -13.21 22.66 -3.66
CA ALA A 11 -13.10 21.27 -3.23
C ALA A 11 -12.56 21.20 -1.79
N LYS A 12 -13.21 20.40 -0.95
CA LYS A 12 -12.77 20.18 0.42
C LYS A 12 -12.08 18.81 0.48
N ARG A 13 -10.94 18.74 1.20
CA ARG A 13 -10.22 17.50 1.58
C ARG A 13 -9.36 16.90 0.46
N PHE A 14 -9.75 15.73 -0.06
CA PHE A 14 -8.89 14.84 -0.85
C PHE A 14 -8.43 15.46 -2.16
N ALA A 15 -9.30 16.19 -2.87
CA ALA A 15 -8.97 16.82 -4.14
C ALA A 15 -7.91 17.94 -4.01
N ASN A 16 -7.70 18.46 -2.80
CA ASN A 16 -6.65 19.44 -2.49
C ASN A 16 -5.50 18.81 -1.68
N GLY A 17 -5.37 17.48 -1.70
CA GLY A 17 -4.27 16.76 -1.05
C GLY A 17 -4.36 16.68 0.47
N ASN A 18 -5.49 17.08 1.08
CA ASN A 18 -5.73 16.87 2.50
C ASN A 18 -6.39 15.48 2.70
N TRP A 19 -5.63 14.56 3.31
CA TRP A 19 -6.01 13.17 3.53
C TRP A 19 -6.27 12.82 5.00
N THR A 20 -6.26 13.78 5.92
CA THR A 20 -6.49 13.56 7.38
C THR A 20 -7.81 12.83 7.66
N ASP A 21 -8.73 12.92 6.71
CA ASP A 21 -10.08 12.43 6.77
C ASP A 21 -10.32 11.13 5.98
N ILE A 22 -9.24 10.44 5.57
CA ILE A 22 -9.28 9.17 4.81
C ILE A 22 -10.19 8.12 5.46
N HIS A 23 -10.32 8.15 6.79
CA HIS A 23 -11.17 7.26 7.57
C HIS A 23 -12.65 7.28 7.13
N LEU A 24 -13.17 8.42 6.63
CA LEU A 24 -14.57 8.51 6.17
C LEU A 24 -14.84 7.69 4.90
N VAL A 25 -13.82 7.50 4.05
CA VAL A 25 -13.94 6.74 2.79
C VAL A 25 -13.36 5.34 2.90
N MET A 26 -12.72 5.01 4.02
CA MET A 26 -12.07 3.72 4.24
C MET A 26 -13.00 2.52 4.06
N PRO A 27 -14.28 2.52 4.49
CA PRO A 27 -15.17 1.38 4.25
C PRO A 27 -15.37 1.08 2.75
N ILE A 28 -15.44 2.12 1.92
CA ILE A 28 -15.61 2.01 0.48
C ILE A 28 -14.32 1.48 -0.16
N ILE A 29 -13.17 2.05 0.22
CA ILE A 29 -11.85 1.58 -0.24
C ILE A 29 -11.68 0.11 0.11
N ASN A 30 -11.95 -0.26 1.37
CA ASN A 30 -11.79 -1.62 1.86
C ASN A 30 -12.67 -2.61 1.09
N LYS A 31 -13.94 -2.27 0.86
CA LYS A 31 -14.84 -3.10 0.05
C LYS A 31 -14.31 -3.28 -1.38
N LEU A 32 -13.98 -2.17 -2.05
CA LEU A 32 -13.52 -2.19 -3.44
C LEU A 32 -12.24 -3.02 -3.62
N VAL A 33 -11.24 -2.81 -2.76
CA VAL A 33 -9.96 -3.51 -2.84
C VAL A 33 -10.14 -5.00 -2.55
N ARG A 34 -10.94 -5.38 -1.56
CA ARG A 34 -11.17 -6.80 -1.23
C ARG A 34 -11.94 -7.56 -2.32
N GLU A 35 -12.88 -6.89 -2.99
CA GLU A 35 -13.71 -7.50 -4.04
C GLU A 35 -13.02 -7.51 -5.41
N ALA A 36 -12.26 -6.46 -5.75
CA ALA A 36 -11.76 -6.23 -7.11
C ALA A 36 -10.25 -5.98 -7.22
N GLY A 37 -9.50 -5.96 -6.10
CA GLY A 37 -8.06 -5.68 -6.12
C GLY A 37 -7.23 -6.69 -6.92
N TRP A 38 -7.75 -7.89 -7.17
CA TRP A 38 -7.12 -8.89 -8.04
C TRP A 38 -6.98 -8.40 -9.50
N VAL A 39 -7.72 -7.37 -9.91
CA VAL A 39 -7.58 -6.69 -11.20
C VAL A 39 -6.51 -5.61 -11.10
N GLY A 40 -5.51 -5.67 -11.97
CA GLY A 40 -4.34 -4.77 -11.97
C GLY A 40 -4.70 -3.28 -11.99
N ALA A 41 -5.69 -2.88 -12.79
CA ALA A 41 -6.14 -1.48 -12.85
C ALA A 41 -6.72 -0.99 -11.51
N VAL A 42 -7.46 -1.84 -10.78
CA VAL A 42 -8.00 -1.51 -9.46
C VAL A 42 -6.87 -1.37 -8.47
N MET A 43 -5.93 -2.32 -8.46
CA MET A 43 -4.77 -2.26 -7.57
C MET A 43 -3.89 -1.05 -7.85
N GLN A 44 -3.70 -0.67 -9.12
CA GLN A 44 -2.89 0.50 -9.49
C GLN A 44 -3.49 1.79 -8.94
N ASN A 45 -4.81 1.96 -9.07
CA ASN A 45 -5.53 3.09 -8.49
C ASN A 45 -5.46 3.09 -6.96
N PHE A 46 -5.58 1.91 -6.33
CA PHE A 46 -5.45 1.77 -4.88
C PHE A 46 -4.04 2.14 -4.38
N VAL A 47 -2.99 1.64 -5.01
CA VAL A 47 -1.60 1.97 -4.66
C VAL A 47 -1.34 3.45 -4.86
N GLN A 48 -1.84 4.05 -5.95
CA GLN A 48 -1.76 5.49 -6.17
C GLN A 48 -2.50 6.32 -5.11
N LEU A 49 -3.68 5.87 -4.69
CA LEU A 49 -4.40 6.48 -3.58
C LEU A 49 -3.56 6.43 -2.29
N CYS A 50 -2.96 5.28 -1.98
CA CYS A 50 -2.10 5.11 -0.82
C CYS A 50 -0.87 6.02 -0.90
N ASP A 51 -0.25 6.18 -2.07
CA ASP A 51 0.87 7.13 -2.26
C ASP A 51 0.47 8.56 -1.96
N HIS A 52 -0.70 9.00 -2.43
CA HIS A 52 -1.20 10.35 -2.16
C HIS A 52 -1.54 10.55 -0.68
N ALA A 53 -2.10 9.53 -0.04
CA ALA A 53 -2.52 9.56 1.34
C ALA A 53 -1.45 9.04 2.32
N LYS A 54 -0.21 8.77 1.87
CA LYS A 54 0.76 7.97 2.62
C LYS A 54 1.10 8.50 4.01
N ASN A 55 0.90 9.79 4.27
CA ASN A 55 1.11 10.37 5.60
C ASN A 55 -0.06 10.07 6.56
N ASP A 56 -1.27 9.91 6.05
CA ASP A 56 -2.51 9.72 6.82
C ASP A 56 -3.08 8.29 6.71
N TYR A 57 -2.57 7.46 5.79
CA TYR A 57 -3.05 6.10 5.56
C TYR A 57 -2.52 5.13 6.63
N PRO A 58 -3.39 4.40 7.36
CA PRO A 58 -2.93 3.48 8.41
C PRO A 58 -2.17 2.28 7.83
N ALA A 59 -0.97 2.00 8.36
CA ALA A 59 -0.11 0.93 7.86
C ALA A 59 -0.75 -0.46 8.01
N GLU A 60 -1.41 -0.72 9.13
CA GLU A 60 -2.12 -1.98 9.38
C GLU A 60 -3.22 -2.22 8.34
N VAL A 61 -4.05 -1.21 8.07
CA VAL A 61 -5.17 -1.30 7.12
C VAL A 61 -4.65 -1.55 5.70
N PHE A 62 -3.60 -0.85 5.30
CA PHE A 62 -2.91 -1.10 4.04
C PHE A 62 -2.44 -2.56 3.95
N ALA A 63 -1.78 -3.05 5.01
CA ALA A 63 -1.24 -4.40 5.03
C ALA A 63 -2.35 -5.45 4.90
N ASP A 64 -3.46 -5.32 5.65
CA ASP A 64 -4.59 -6.24 5.58
C ASP A 64 -5.27 -6.26 4.20
N GLN A 65 -5.39 -5.10 3.55
CA GLN A 65 -5.95 -5.00 2.21
C GLN A 65 -5.06 -5.67 1.17
N VAL A 66 -3.75 -5.40 1.19
CA VAL A 66 -2.79 -6.02 0.27
C VAL A 66 -2.76 -7.53 0.47
N LEU A 67 -2.64 -8.00 1.73
CA LEU A 67 -2.63 -9.42 2.06
C LEU A 67 -3.90 -10.14 1.58
N THR A 68 -5.07 -9.50 1.73
CA THR A 68 -6.34 -10.07 1.25
C THR A 68 -6.38 -10.22 -0.27
N VAL A 69 -5.71 -9.32 -0.99
CA VAL A 69 -5.70 -9.35 -2.47
C VAL A 69 -4.68 -10.37 -2.97
N ILE A 70 -3.47 -10.38 -2.44
CA ILE A 70 -2.42 -11.32 -2.91
C ILE A 70 -2.74 -12.78 -2.55
N SER A 71 -3.62 -13.02 -1.59
CA SER A 71 -4.14 -14.36 -1.28
C SER A 71 -5.16 -14.89 -2.30
N LYS A 72 -5.56 -14.08 -3.29
CA LYS A 72 -6.47 -14.53 -4.36
C LYS A 72 -5.73 -15.45 -5.32
N PRO A 73 -6.39 -16.50 -5.86
CA PRO A 73 -5.72 -17.51 -6.68
C PRO A 73 -5.21 -16.98 -8.02
N LYS A 74 -5.71 -15.83 -8.49
CA LYS A 74 -5.32 -15.24 -9.77
C LYS A 74 -5.29 -13.72 -9.68
N LEU A 75 -4.17 -13.12 -10.06
CA LEU A 75 -3.96 -11.68 -10.15
C LEU A 75 -3.80 -11.28 -11.61
N VAL A 76 -4.83 -10.62 -12.18
CA VAL A 76 -4.90 -10.34 -13.61
C VAL A 76 -4.31 -8.96 -13.89
N GLY A 77 -3.32 -8.87 -14.78
CA GLY A 77 -2.68 -7.60 -15.15
C GLY A 77 -1.70 -7.06 -14.10
N TRP A 78 -1.30 -7.89 -13.13
CA TRP A 78 -0.24 -7.55 -12.16
C TRP A 78 1.14 -7.83 -12.74
N GLN A 79 1.30 -8.96 -13.44
CA GLN A 79 2.55 -9.34 -14.09
C GLN A 79 2.96 -8.30 -15.15
N GLY A 80 4.25 -7.94 -15.17
CA GLY A 80 4.79 -6.92 -16.08
C GLY A 80 4.40 -5.48 -15.74
N SER A 81 3.64 -5.26 -14.67
CA SER A 81 3.31 -3.92 -14.17
C SER A 81 4.31 -3.43 -13.13
N THR A 82 4.21 -2.16 -12.74
CA THR A 82 4.99 -1.56 -11.63
C THR A 82 4.37 -1.80 -10.25
N LEU A 83 3.33 -2.62 -10.14
CA LEU A 83 2.63 -2.84 -8.88
C LEU A 83 3.54 -3.38 -7.79
N TYR A 84 4.41 -4.36 -8.10
CA TYR A 84 5.28 -4.98 -7.11
C TYR A 84 6.23 -3.96 -6.48
N SER A 85 6.92 -3.17 -7.31
CA SER A 85 7.85 -2.15 -6.82
C SER A 85 7.15 -1.04 -6.05
N ARG A 86 5.96 -0.60 -6.49
CA ARG A 86 5.22 0.45 -5.78
C ARG A 86 4.67 -0.02 -4.43
N ILE A 87 4.23 -1.27 -4.33
CA ILE A 87 3.86 -1.87 -3.04
C ILE A 87 5.08 -1.94 -2.12
N ALA A 88 6.25 -2.36 -2.62
CA ALA A 88 7.49 -2.37 -1.83
C ALA A 88 7.87 -0.98 -1.30
N GLU A 89 7.76 0.06 -2.15
CA GLU A 89 8.03 1.44 -1.79
C GLU A 89 7.07 1.95 -0.70
N LEU A 90 5.77 1.63 -0.80
CA LEU A 90 4.79 1.94 0.24
C LEU A 90 5.07 1.20 1.54
N VAL A 91 5.40 -0.10 1.49
CA VAL A 91 5.77 -0.88 2.68
C VAL A 91 6.97 -0.26 3.37
N GLN A 92 8.01 0.11 2.62
CA GLN A 92 9.19 0.79 3.16
C GLN A 92 8.79 2.10 3.83
N PHE A 93 8.05 2.96 3.12
CA PHE A 93 7.65 4.26 3.64
C PHE A 93 6.83 4.15 4.93
N LEU A 94 5.85 3.24 4.98
CA LEU A 94 5.01 3.01 6.15
C LEU A 94 5.83 2.45 7.32
N ALA A 95 6.76 1.54 7.04
CA ALA A 95 7.67 0.98 8.04
C ALA A 95 8.59 2.04 8.65
N GLU A 96 9.12 2.95 7.84
CA GLU A 96 9.95 4.08 8.29
C GLU A 96 9.13 5.09 9.10
N ARG A 97 7.93 5.44 8.62
CA ARG A 97 7.03 6.42 9.26
C ARG A 97 6.58 5.96 10.65
N ASP A 98 6.21 4.70 10.77
CA ASP A 98 5.60 4.14 11.99
C ASP A 98 6.63 3.44 12.89
N ASN A 99 7.94 3.66 12.67
CA ASN A 99 8.99 3.06 13.47
C ASN A 99 9.03 3.65 14.91
N PRO A 100 9.05 2.82 15.98
CA PRO A 100 9.04 1.35 15.97
C PRO A 100 7.67 0.76 15.63
N LEU A 101 7.67 -0.17 14.67
CA LEU A 101 6.45 -0.87 14.27
C LEU A 101 5.89 -1.73 15.41
N ASP A 102 4.57 -1.75 15.52
CA ASP A 102 3.91 -2.76 16.32
C ASP A 102 4.16 -4.16 15.71
N LEU A 103 4.17 -5.19 16.56
CA LEU A 103 4.57 -6.54 16.17
C LEU A 103 3.64 -7.13 15.10
N GLU A 104 2.34 -6.86 15.19
CA GLU A 104 1.34 -7.43 14.29
C GLU A 104 1.45 -6.81 12.89
N THR A 105 1.47 -5.48 12.80
CA THR A 105 1.69 -4.76 11.53
C THR A 105 3.03 -5.11 10.93
N GLY A 106 4.10 -5.17 11.74
CA GLY A 106 5.42 -5.59 11.28
C GLY A 106 5.41 -6.98 10.63
N LYS A 107 4.71 -7.95 11.25
CA LYS A 107 4.53 -9.30 10.69
C LYS A 107 3.70 -9.29 9.40
N LYS A 108 2.65 -8.48 9.32
CA LYS A 108 1.83 -8.32 8.10
C LYS A 108 2.65 -7.72 6.95
N LEU A 109 3.41 -6.66 7.21
CA LEU A 109 4.30 -6.02 6.22
C LEU A 109 5.41 -6.97 5.75
N LEU A 110 6.00 -7.76 6.66
CA LEU A 110 6.98 -8.79 6.29
C LEU A 110 6.41 -9.84 5.34
N ARG A 111 5.19 -10.32 5.58
CA ARG A 111 4.53 -11.28 4.67
C ARG A 111 4.33 -10.70 3.27
N ILE A 112 4.06 -9.40 3.16
CA ILE A 112 3.96 -8.72 1.87
C ILE A 112 5.33 -8.70 1.18
N ILE A 113 6.40 -8.37 1.92
CA ILE A 113 7.77 -8.36 1.39
C ILE A 113 8.17 -9.76 0.91
N ASP A 114 7.93 -10.80 1.70
CA ASP A 114 8.23 -12.19 1.33
C ASP A 114 7.52 -12.58 0.03
N TRP A 115 6.22 -12.25 -0.07
CA TRP A 115 5.46 -12.49 -1.28
C TRP A 115 6.01 -11.72 -2.50
N LEU A 116 6.44 -10.47 -2.33
CA LEU A 116 7.04 -9.67 -3.40
C LEU A 116 8.36 -10.27 -3.90
N ILE A 117 9.18 -10.82 -2.99
CA ILE A 117 10.40 -11.55 -3.34
C ILE A 117 10.07 -12.77 -4.19
N ASP A 118 9.04 -13.54 -3.81
CA ASP A 118 8.58 -14.70 -4.57
C ASP A 118 8.08 -14.32 -5.98
N GLN A 119 7.55 -13.11 -6.15
CA GLN A 119 7.17 -12.56 -7.46
C GLN A 119 8.36 -12.00 -8.27
N GLY A 120 9.58 -12.01 -7.72
CA GLY A 120 10.81 -11.58 -8.39
C GLY A 120 11.26 -10.15 -8.10
N ASP A 121 10.64 -9.43 -7.17
CA ASP A 121 11.13 -8.12 -6.75
C ASP A 121 12.32 -8.25 -5.79
N ARG A 122 13.53 -8.23 -6.35
CA ARG A 122 14.78 -8.37 -5.58
C ARG A 122 15.04 -7.22 -4.61
N ARG A 123 14.44 -6.03 -4.83
CA ARG A 123 14.63 -4.88 -3.92
C ARG A 123 13.99 -5.13 -2.57
N SER A 124 12.84 -5.81 -2.57
CA SER A 124 12.15 -6.26 -1.36
C SER A 124 13.04 -7.13 -0.45
N ALA A 125 13.97 -7.93 -1.00
CA ALA A 125 14.93 -8.70 -0.19
C ALA A 125 15.87 -7.82 0.65
N SER A 126 16.28 -6.67 0.13
CA SER A 126 17.10 -5.72 0.89
C SER A 126 16.28 -5.06 2.00
N LEU A 127 15.03 -4.69 1.68
CA LEU A 127 14.10 -4.12 2.66
C LEU A 127 13.84 -5.10 3.83
N GLN A 128 13.65 -6.38 3.54
CA GLN A 128 13.45 -7.44 4.53
C GLN A 128 14.60 -7.59 5.53
N GLN A 129 15.82 -7.19 5.16
CA GLN A 129 17.04 -7.30 5.98
C GLN A 129 17.36 -6.00 6.73
N SER A 130 16.63 -4.92 6.45
CA SER A 130 16.82 -3.62 7.09
C SER A 130 16.54 -3.68 8.60
N GLU A 131 17.06 -2.70 9.33
CA GLU A 131 16.88 -2.60 10.77
C GLU A 131 15.40 -2.45 11.17
N LEU A 132 14.57 -1.89 10.29
CA LEU A 132 13.11 -1.72 10.46
C LEU A 132 12.40 -3.03 10.80
N PHE A 133 12.85 -4.15 10.21
CA PHE A 133 12.24 -5.46 10.40
C PHE A 133 13.10 -6.44 11.19
N ARG A 134 14.33 -6.05 11.56
CA ARG A 134 15.26 -6.92 12.30
C ARG A 134 14.71 -7.29 13.68
N SER A 135 14.09 -6.35 14.39
CA SER A 135 13.46 -6.59 15.70
C SER A 135 12.23 -7.50 15.62
N ILE A 136 11.50 -7.46 14.50
CA ILE A 136 10.28 -8.24 14.28
C ILE A 136 10.61 -9.71 14.00
N LYS A 137 11.74 -10.00 13.34
CA LYS A 137 12.20 -11.38 13.03
C LYS A 137 12.68 -12.17 14.25
N VAL A 138 13.04 -11.48 15.33
CA VAL A 138 13.60 -12.10 16.55
C VAL A 138 12.49 -12.49 17.55
N ASN A 139 11.25 -12.02 17.34
CA ASN A 139 10.09 -12.21 18.22
C ASN A 139 8.94 -13.05 17.61
#